data_AF-A0A5N3VKI8-F1
#
_entry.id   AF-A0A5N3VKI8-F1
#
_cell.length_a   1.000
_cell.length_b   1.000
_cell.length_c   1.000
_cell.angle_alpha   90.00
_cell.angle_beta   90.00
_cell.angle_gamma   90.00
#
_symmetry.space_group_name_H-M   'P 1'
#
loop_
_entity.id
_entity.type
_entity.pdbx_description
1 polymer ?
#
loop_
_entity_poly.entity_id
_entity_poly.type
_entity_poly.pdbx_seq_one_letter_code
_entity_poly.pdbx_strand_id
1 'polypeptide(L)'
;MSSDFEGYEQDFAVLTAEITNKIARVPRLPPDEKKQMVANVEKQLEEAKELLEQMDLEVREIPPQSRGMYSNRMRSYKQEMGKLETDFVNGKFYMYFTTIKILKSVDEERSELTIP
;
A
#
# COMPACT_ATOMS: atom_id res chain seq x y z
N MET A 1 -13.93 10.94 25.29
CA MET A 1 -13.09 10.22 24.31
C MET A 1 -14.06 9.71 23.26
N SER A 2 -13.88 10.04 21.97
CA SER A 2 -14.69 9.40 20.92
C SER A 2 -14.17 7.97 20.80
N SER A 3 -14.98 6.99 21.20
CA SER A 3 -14.66 5.56 21.07
C SER A 3 -14.37 5.15 19.63
N ASP A 4 -14.90 5.91 18.69
CA ASP A 4 -14.94 5.54 17.28
C ASP A 4 -13.61 5.89 16.60
N PHE A 5 -12.98 7.01 16.99
CA PHE A 5 -11.64 7.37 16.52
C PHE A 5 -10.59 6.29 16.87
N GLU A 6 -10.60 5.79 18.11
CA GLU A 6 -9.63 4.78 18.56
C GLU A 6 -9.85 3.44 17.86
N GLY A 7 -11.11 3.08 17.54
CA GLY A 7 -11.43 1.93 16.71
C GLY A 7 -10.88 2.05 15.29
N TYR A 8 -11.14 3.19 14.62
CA TYR A 8 -10.60 3.44 13.28
C TYR A 8 -9.06 3.51 13.26
N GLU A 9 -8.45 4.03 14.33
CA GLU A 9 -6.99 4.08 14.49
C GLU A 9 -6.40 2.67 14.55
N GLN A 10 -7.04 1.77 15.30
CA GLN A 10 -6.62 0.37 15.39
C GLN A 10 -6.77 -0.36 14.05
N ASP A 11 -7.92 -0.19 13.39
CA ASP A 11 -8.18 -0.82 12.09
C ASP A 11 -7.20 -0.33 11.03
N PHE A 12 -6.90 0.98 11.02
CA PHE A 12 -5.90 1.57 10.14
C PHE A 12 -4.52 0.94 10.38
N ALA A 13 -4.09 0.82 11.64
CA ALA A 13 -2.78 0.24 11.98
C ALA A 13 -2.65 -1.24 11.56
N VAL A 14 -3.72 -2.03 11.71
CA VAL A 14 -3.75 -3.42 11.24
C VAL A 14 -3.64 -3.46 9.71
N LEU A 15 -4.43 -2.62 9.03
CA LEU A 15 -4.49 -2.60 7.58
C LEU A 15 -3.17 -2.14 6.94
N THR A 16 -2.51 -1.10 7.47
CA THR A 16 -1.20 -0.65 6.98
C THR A 16 -0.10 -1.70 7.19
N ALA A 17 -0.13 -2.43 8.30
CA ALA A 17 0.78 -3.54 8.55
C ALA A 17 0.58 -4.71 7.57
N GLU A 18 -0.67 -5.05 7.25
CA GLU A 18 -0.97 -6.05 6.23
C GLU A 18 -0.51 -5.63 4.83
N ILE A 19 -0.79 -4.38 4.43
CA ILE A 19 -0.37 -3.83 3.14
C ILE A 19 1.15 -3.88 3.02
N THR A 20 1.87 -3.43 4.05
CA THR A 20 3.35 -3.46 4.09
C THR A 20 3.88 -4.87 3.87
N ASN A 21 3.32 -5.86 4.57
CA ASN A 21 3.70 -7.26 4.41
C ASN A 21 3.41 -7.80 3.01
N LYS A 22 2.26 -7.44 2.41
CA LYS A 22 1.90 -7.86 1.06
C LYS A 22 2.84 -7.26 0.02
N ILE A 23 3.12 -5.96 0.09
CA ILE A 23 4.07 -5.26 -0.80
C ILE A 23 5.45 -5.94 -0.76
N ALA A 24 5.94 -6.31 0.44
CA ALA A 24 7.22 -7.00 0.58
C ALA A 24 7.24 -8.42 -0.04
N ARG A 25 6.08 -9.10 -0.12
CA ARG A 25 5.95 -10.45 -0.69
C ARG A 25 5.78 -10.43 -2.21
N VAL A 26 5.16 -9.39 -2.76
CA VAL A 26 4.85 -9.24 -4.19
C VAL A 26 6.05 -9.63 -5.09
N PRO A 27 7.30 -9.16 -4.89
CA PRO A 27 8.47 -9.53 -5.71
C PRO A 27 8.70 -11.03 -5.91
N ARG A 28 8.32 -11.85 -4.93
CA ARG A 28 8.60 -13.30 -4.86
C ARG A 28 7.48 -14.19 -5.40
N LEU A 29 6.32 -13.61 -5.74
CA LEU A 29 5.18 -14.36 -6.26
C LEU A 29 5.34 -14.67 -7.76
N PRO A 30 4.66 -15.67 -8.33
CA PRO A 30 4.56 -15.86 -9.78
C PRO A 30 3.66 -14.78 -10.43
N PRO A 31 3.77 -14.53 -11.76
CA PRO A 31 3.09 -13.42 -12.44
C PRO A 31 1.57 -13.33 -12.22
N ASP A 32 0.87 -14.45 -12.23
CA ASP A 32 -0.59 -14.47 -12.04
C ASP A 32 -0.98 -14.10 -10.60
N GLU A 33 -0.25 -14.64 -9.61
CA GLU A 33 -0.44 -14.29 -8.19
C GLU A 33 -0.03 -12.85 -7.89
N LYS A 34 1.01 -12.32 -8.57
CA LYS A 34 1.41 -10.91 -8.47
C LYS A 34 0.25 -9.99 -8.86
N LYS A 35 -0.41 -10.27 -9.98
CA LYS A 35 -1.52 -9.44 -10.48
C LYS A 35 -2.67 -9.42 -9.47
N GLN A 36 -3.02 -10.57 -8.91
CA GLN A 36 -4.05 -10.66 -7.88
C GLN A 36 -3.64 -9.95 -6.59
N MET A 37 -2.38 -10.12 -6.15
CA MET A 37 -1.87 -9.46 -4.94
C MET A 37 -1.84 -7.94 -5.09
N VAL A 38 -1.46 -7.44 -6.27
CA VAL A 38 -1.49 -6.00 -6.59
C VAL A 38 -2.91 -5.45 -6.49
N ALA A 39 -3.90 -6.13 -7.08
CA ALA A 39 -5.30 -5.71 -7.00
C ALA A 39 -5.84 -5.73 -5.56
N ASN A 40 -5.44 -6.73 -4.76
CA ASN A 40 -5.79 -6.79 -3.35
C ASN A 40 -5.19 -5.62 -2.55
N VAL A 41 -3.91 -5.29 -2.80
CA VAL A 41 -3.25 -4.15 -2.15
C VAL A 41 -3.89 -2.83 -2.56
N GLU A 42 -4.30 -2.65 -3.82
CA GLU A 42 -5.06 -1.47 -4.26
C GLU A 42 -6.36 -1.31 -3.47
N LYS A 43 -7.14 -2.38 -3.32
CA LYS A 43 -8.39 -2.35 -2.56
C LYS A 43 -8.15 -1.98 -1.11
N GLN A 44 -7.14 -2.57 -0.47
CA GLN A 44 -6.80 -2.26 0.91
C GLN A 44 -6.27 -0.84 1.11
N LEU A 45 -5.53 -0.29 0.13
CA LEU A 45 -5.12 1.11 0.17
C LEU A 45 -6.34 2.05 0.10
N GLU A 46 -7.37 1.69 -0.66
CA GLU A 46 -8.62 2.46 -0.69
C GLU A 46 -9.36 2.38 0.65
N GLU A 47 -9.51 1.18 1.21
CA GLU A 47 -10.10 0.99 2.55
C GLU A 47 -9.34 1.79 3.63
N ALA A 48 -8.01 1.85 3.55
CA ALA A 48 -7.19 2.65 4.47
C ALA A 48 -7.44 4.17 4.32
N LYS A 49 -7.75 4.65 3.11
CA LYS A 49 -8.14 6.06 2.89
C LYS A 49 -9.50 6.35 3.47
N GLU A 50 -10.47 5.46 3.28
CA GLU A 50 -11.79 5.60 3.87
C GLU A 50 -11.69 5.72 5.40
N LEU A 51 -10.86 4.89 6.05
CA LEU A 51 -10.61 4.99 7.49
C LEU A 51 -9.99 6.33 7.89
N LEU A 52 -9.05 6.87 7.10
CA LEU A 52 -8.49 8.21 7.34
C LEU A 52 -9.54 9.31 7.20
N GLU A 53 -10.47 9.17 6.27
CA GLU A 53 -11.58 10.11 6.12
C GLU A 53 -12.53 10.04 7.32
N GLN A 54 -12.89 8.84 7.79
CA GLN A 54 -13.70 8.66 9.00
C GLN A 54 -13.01 9.28 10.23
N MET A 55 -11.72 9.00 10.42
CA MET A 55 -10.95 9.63 11.50
C MET A 55 -10.90 11.16 11.39
N ASP A 56 -10.78 11.73 10.17
CA ASP A 56 -10.79 13.19 9.99
C ASP A 56 -12.14 13.80 10.39
N LEU A 57 -13.26 13.12 10.09
CA LEU A 57 -14.60 13.51 10.52
C LEU A 57 -14.73 13.48 12.04
N GLU A 58 -14.31 12.40 12.69
CA GLU A 58 -14.29 12.31 14.16
C GLU A 58 -13.47 13.43 14.80
N VAL A 59 -12.30 13.77 14.25
CA VAL A 59 -11.46 14.85 14.78
C VAL A 59 -12.12 16.23 14.65
N ARG A 60 -12.96 16.45 13.63
CA ARG A 60 -13.70 17.72 13.46
C ARG A 60 -14.77 17.90 14.54
N GLU A 61 -15.37 16.81 15.01
CA GLU A 61 -16.38 16.83 16.07
C GLU A 61 -15.75 17.08 17.47
N ILE A 62 -14.44 16.83 17.64
CA ILE A 62 -13.75 17.07 18.92
C ILE A 62 -13.64 18.57 19.22
N PRO A 63 -13.93 19.03 20.46
CA PRO A 63 -13.75 20.43 20.85
C PRO A 63 -12.32 20.94 20.63
N PRO A 64 -12.13 22.21 20.20
CA PRO A 64 -10.80 22.75 19.85
C PRO A 64 -9.73 22.59 20.94
N GLN A 65 -10.14 22.63 22.21
CA GLN A 65 -9.26 22.50 23.38
C GLN A 65 -8.59 21.11 23.48
N SER A 66 -9.26 20.07 23.00
CA SER A 66 -8.78 18.68 23.06
C SER A 66 -8.33 18.14 21.69
N ARG A 67 -8.60 18.88 20.62
CA ARG A 67 -8.36 18.46 19.22
C ARG A 67 -6.88 18.37 18.85
N GLY A 68 -6.01 19.15 19.49
CA GLY A 68 -4.60 19.27 19.13
C GLY A 68 -3.85 17.93 19.08
N MET A 69 -4.10 17.04 20.05
CA MET A 69 -3.48 15.71 20.07
C MET A 69 -3.91 14.87 18.86
N TYR A 70 -5.21 14.81 18.58
CA TYR A 70 -5.75 14.01 17.48
C TYR A 70 -5.35 14.56 16.10
N SER A 71 -5.28 15.88 15.95
CA SER A 71 -4.78 16.52 14.72
C SER A 71 -3.31 16.17 14.43
N ASN A 72 -2.48 16.04 15.46
CA ASN A 72 -1.09 15.61 15.29
C ASN A 72 -1.02 14.14 14.84
N ARG A 73 -1.80 13.24 15.46
CA ARG A 73 -1.88 11.84 15.04
C ARG A 73 -2.36 11.70 13.60
N MET A 74 -3.42 12.41 13.22
CA MET A 74 -3.92 12.41 11.84
C MET A 74 -2.88 12.86 10.82
N ARG A 75 -2.04 13.83 11.17
CA ARG A 75 -0.94 14.24 10.28
C ARG A 75 0.06 13.11 10.09
N SER A 76 0.41 12.39 11.16
CA SER A 76 1.29 11.22 11.09
C SER A 76 0.70 10.11 10.22
N TYR A 77 -0.58 9.77 10.40
CA TYR A 77 -1.24 8.72 9.60
C TYR A 77 -1.35 9.09 8.12
N LYS A 78 -1.65 10.35 7.79
CA LYS A 78 -1.62 10.84 6.39
C LYS A 78 -0.23 10.74 5.77
N GLN A 79 0.83 11.01 6.54
CA GLN A 79 2.20 10.86 6.08
C GLN A 79 2.58 9.38 5.85
N GLU A 80 2.19 8.49 6.76
CA GLU A 80 2.40 7.06 6.63
C GLU A 80 1.68 6.49 5.40
N MET A 81 0.44 6.92 5.17
CA MET A 81 -0.32 6.55 3.97
C MET A 81 0.38 6.99 2.69
N GLY A 82 0.86 8.24 2.62
CA GLY A 82 1.59 8.72 1.44
C GLY A 82 2.88 7.95 1.18
N LYS A 83 3.55 7.47 2.24
CA LYS A 83 4.71 6.59 2.12
C LYS A 83 4.31 5.22 1.57
N LEU A 84 3.24 4.61 2.07
CA LEU A 84 2.71 3.33 1.59
C LEU A 84 2.35 3.37 0.10
N GLU A 85 1.69 4.43 -0.35
CA GLU A 85 1.37 4.62 -1.77
C GLU A 85 2.64 4.73 -2.62
N THR A 86 3.63 5.50 -2.14
CA THR A 86 4.92 5.65 -2.82
C THR A 86 5.65 4.31 -2.92
N ASP A 87 5.73 3.57 -1.82
CA ASP A 87 6.36 2.24 -1.76
C ASP A 87 5.66 1.25 -2.69
N PHE A 88 4.33 1.31 -2.77
CA PHE A 88 3.55 0.49 -3.69
C PHE A 88 3.79 0.82 -5.17
N VAL A 89 3.79 2.11 -5.53
CA VAL A 89 4.06 2.57 -6.90
C VAL A 89 5.49 2.22 -7.32
N ASN A 90 6.46 2.44 -6.43
CA ASN A 90 7.85 2.04 -6.65
C ASN A 90 7.95 0.51 -6.82
N GLY A 91 7.31 -0.26 -5.94
CA GLY A 91 7.24 -1.72 -6.03
C GLY A 91 6.70 -2.19 -7.38
N LYS A 92 5.59 -1.61 -7.86
CA LYS A 92 5.03 -1.85 -9.19
C LYS A 92 6.03 -1.53 -10.30
N PHE A 93 6.66 -0.35 -10.27
CA PHE A 93 7.60 0.06 -11.31
C PHE A 93 8.81 -0.87 -11.40
N TYR A 94 9.42 -1.21 -10.26
CA TYR A 94 10.52 -2.18 -10.18
C TYR A 94 10.10 -3.57 -10.69
N MET A 95 8.86 -3.98 -10.44
CA MET A 95 8.33 -5.23 -10.96
C MET A 95 8.22 -5.29 -12.49
N TYR A 96 7.65 -4.25 -13.10
CA TYR A 96 7.50 -4.19 -14.55
C TYR A 96 8.88 -4.18 -15.23
N PHE A 97 9.82 -3.41 -14.68
CA PHE A 97 11.18 -3.32 -15.22
C PHE A 97 11.93 -4.66 -15.14
N THR A 98 11.83 -5.36 -14.01
CA THR A 98 12.49 -6.67 -13.82
C THR A 98 11.87 -7.74 -14.73
N THR A 99 10.55 -7.76 -14.86
CA THR A 99 9.84 -8.72 -15.73
C THR A 99 10.20 -8.51 -17.20
N ILE A 100 10.27 -7.25 -17.67
CA ILE A 100 10.68 -6.92 -19.04
C ILE A 100 12.13 -7.32 -19.30
N LYS A 101 13.04 -7.13 -18.34
CA LYS A 101 14.43 -7.60 -18.45
C LYS A 101 14.50 -9.12 -18.61
N ILE A 102 13.79 -9.87 -17.77
CA ILE A 102 13.78 -11.35 -17.82
C ILE A 102 13.23 -11.83 -19.16
N LEU A 103 12.11 -11.28 -19.63
CA LEU A 103 11.51 -11.68 -20.91
C LEU A 103 12.46 -11.42 -22.09
N LYS A 104 13.13 -10.25 -22.12
CA LYS A 104 14.12 -9.95 -23.15
C LYS A 104 15.33 -10.89 -23.11
N SER A 105 15.81 -11.25 -21.92
CA SER A 105 16.91 -12.21 -21.77
C SER A 105 16.53 -13.62 -22.23
N VAL A 106 15.28 -14.05 -22.00
CA VAL A 106 14.77 -15.36 -22.45
C VAL A 106 14.62 -15.41 -23.98
N ASP A 107 14.16 -14.32 -24.61
CA ASP A 107 14.09 -14.24 -26.08
C ASP A 107 15.48 -14.24 -26.73
N GLU A 108 16.47 -13.60 -26.10
CA GLU A 108 17.86 -13.55 -26.57
C GLU A 108 18.52 -14.94 -26.50
N GLU A 109 18.40 -15.66 -25.37
CA GLU A 109 18.87 -17.06 -25.25
C GLU A 109 18.18 -18.02 -26.24
N ARG A 110 16.89 -17.82 -26.52
CA ARG A 110 16.17 -18.66 -27.50
C ARG A 110 16.61 -18.40 -28.94
N SER A 111 17.02 -17.18 -29.28
CA SER A 111 17.56 -16.85 -30.60
C SER A 111 18.94 -17.48 -30.86
N GLU A 112 19.74 -17.68 -29.82
CA GLU A 112 21.07 -18.32 -29.90
C GLU A 112 20.99 -19.85 -30.02
N LEU A 113 19.92 -20.49 -29.56
CA LEU A 113 19.73 -21.95 -29.67
C LEU A 113 19.21 -22.41 -31.04
N THR A 114 18.79 -21.50 -31.91
CA THR A 114 18.41 -21.76 -33.31
C THR A 114 19.59 -21.52 -34.24
N ILE A 115 20.60 -22.37 -34.18
CA ILE A 115 21.64 -22.49 -35.21
C ILE A 115 21.28 -23.73 -36.07
N PRO A 116 21.30 -23.63 -37.42
CA PRO A 116 20.83 -24.70 -38.33
C PRO A 116 21.57 -26.03 -38.20
#